data_AF-I1THW6-F1
#
_entry.id   AF-I1THW6-F1
#
_cell.length_a   1.000
_cell.length_b   1.000
_cell.length_c   1.000
_cell.angle_alpha   90.00
_cell.angle_beta   90.00
_cell.angle_gamma   90.00
#
_symmetry.space_group_name_H-M   'P 1'
#
loop_
_entity.id
_entity.type
_entity.pdbx_description
1 polymer ?
#
loop_
_entity_poly.entity_id
_entity_poly.type
_entity_poly.pdbx_seq_one_letter_code
_entity_poly.pdbx_strand_id
1 'polypeptide(L)'
;VEQVNFDPALCVLRIKGKNIMESQHVRLGAYHTLDLEMNRDFTLTKNCWDVMSLERIEMACDITKQAELAAVVMQVGLAHLCLIKGDMTVIRAKIETSVPKK
;
A
#
# COMPACT_ATOMS: atom_id res chain seq x y z
N VAL A 1 13.19 4.68 12.03
CA VAL A 1 11.77 4.77 11.62
C VAL A 1 10.93 4.60 12.87
N GLU A 2 9.99 5.51 13.13
CA GLU A 2 9.17 5.50 14.36
C GLU A 2 7.70 5.14 14.06
N GLN A 3 7.16 5.54 12.91
CA GLN A 3 5.79 5.24 12.52
C GLN A 3 5.69 4.97 11.02
N VAL A 4 4.85 4.00 10.64
CA VAL A 4 4.57 3.63 9.25
C VAL A 4 3.06 3.58 9.07
N ASN A 5 2.54 4.30 8.09
CA ASN A 5 1.12 4.39 7.77
C ASN A 5 0.92 4.11 6.28
N PHE A 6 -0.02 3.23 5.94
CA PHE A 6 -0.38 2.95 4.54
C PHE A 6 -1.82 3.40 4.28
N ASP A 7 -2.02 4.18 3.22
CA ASP A 7 -3.34 4.51 2.71
C ASP A 7 -3.66 3.62 1.49
N PRO A 8 -4.59 2.66 1.61
CA PRO A 8 -4.92 1.74 0.52
C PRO A 8 -5.72 2.39 -0.62
N ALA A 9 -6.38 3.54 -0.38
CA ALA A 9 -7.14 4.25 -1.41
C ALA A 9 -6.23 5.10 -2.29
N LEU A 10 -5.23 5.75 -1.68
CA LEU A 10 -4.23 6.56 -2.38
C LEU A 10 -3.02 5.75 -2.83
N CYS A 11 -2.86 4.53 -2.33
CA CYS A 11 -1.66 3.69 -2.52
C CYS A 11 -0.36 4.41 -2.10
N VAL A 12 -0.40 5.16 -0.99
CA VAL A 12 0.75 5.92 -0.47
C VAL A 12 1.21 5.33 0.86
N LEU A 13 2.53 5.13 0.99
CA LEU A 13 3.15 4.74 2.24
C LEU A 13 3.85 5.94 2.88
N ARG A 14 3.41 6.32 4.07
CA ARG A 14 3.95 7.42 4.86
C ARG A 14 4.82 6.91 5.99
N ILE A 15 6.07 7.37 6.03
CA ILE A 15 7.07 6.95 7.01
C ILE A 15 7.50 8.16 7.83
N LYS A 16 7.29 8.10 9.14
CA LYS A 16 7.75 9.13 10.07
C LYS A 16 8.97 8.66 10.84
N GLY A 17 9.94 9.56 11.01
CA GLY A 17 11.12 9.29 11.82
C GLY A 17 12.00 10.52 12.00
N LYS A 18 13.19 10.28 12.54
CA LYS A 18 14.22 11.31 12.71
C LYS A 18 15.24 11.21 11.59
N ASN A 19 15.75 12.36 11.16
CA ASN A 19 16.89 12.41 10.26
C ASN A 19 18.15 11.91 10.98
N ILE A 20 18.82 10.93 10.38
CA ILE A 20 20.06 10.32 10.93
C ILE A 20 21.32 10.74 10.16
N MET A 21 21.17 11.46 9.05
CA MET A 21 22.27 11.95 8.23
C MET A 21 22.30 13.47 8.23
N GLU A 22 23.49 14.05 8.12
CA GLU A 22 23.60 15.50 7.96
C GLU A 22 22.99 15.93 6.62
N SER A 23 22.15 16.96 6.65
CA SER A 23 21.46 17.49 5.47
C SER A 23 21.49 19.01 5.50
N GLN A 24 21.64 19.62 4.32
CA GLN A 24 21.69 21.08 4.17
C GLN A 24 20.41 21.77 4.64
N HIS A 25 19.27 21.06 4.58
CA HIS A 25 17.94 21.63 4.85
C HIS A 25 17.31 21.11 6.14
N VAL A 26 17.77 19.95 6.65
CA VAL A 26 17.15 19.28 7.80
C VAL A 26 18.24 18.93 8.81
N ARG A 27 18.09 19.47 10.03
CA ARG A 27 19.03 19.21 11.12
C ARG A 27 19.03 17.73 11.50
N LEU A 28 20.18 17.26 11.96
CA LEU A 28 20.32 15.90 12.50
C LEU A 28 19.41 15.73 13.73
N GLY A 29 18.71 14.60 13.81
CA GLY A 29 17.73 14.31 14.86
C GLY A 29 16.37 15.00 14.70
N ALA A 30 16.19 15.89 13.72
CA ALA A 30 14.90 16.52 13.47
C ALA A 30 13.88 15.52 12.90
N TYR A 31 12.62 15.71 13.25
CA TYR A 31 11.53 14.89 12.74
C TYR A 31 11.21 15.22 11.29
N HIS A 32 11.02 14.18 10.49
CA HIS A 32 10.58 14.27 9.11
C HIS A 32 9.58 13.15 8.79
N THR A 33 8.77 13.41 7.78
CA THR A 33 7.80 12.47 7.22
C THR A 33 8.11 12.31 5.75
N LEU A 34 8.43 11.09 5.33
CA LEU A 34 8.68 10.73 3.94
C LEU A 34 7.46 10.00 3.39
N ASP A 35 6.90 10.52 2.31
CA ASP A 35 5.88 9.81 1.54
C ASP A 35 6.59 9.05 0.40
N LEU A 36 6.47 7.72 0.40
CA LEU A 36 6.94 6.90 -0.71
C LEU A 36 5.90 6.93 -1.82
N GLU A 37 6.35 7.38 -2.99
CA GLU A 37 5.56 7.52 -4.20
C GLU A 37 5.95 6.41 -5.19
N MET A 38 5.01 6.05 -6.07
CA MET A 38 5.32 5.15 -7.18
C MET A 38 6.39 5.76 -8.08
N ASN A 39 7.28 4.92 -8.62
CA ASN A 39 8.36 5.32 -9.56
C ASN A 39 9.38 6.30 -8.97
N ARG A 40 9.51 6.34 -7.64
CA ARG A 40 10.56 7.09 -6.97
C ARG A 40 11.47 6.13 -6.21
N ASP A 41 12.75 6.16 -6.59
CA ASP A 41 13.74 5.28 -5.97
C ASP A 41 13.93 5.65 -4.49
N PHE A 42 14.04 4.61 -3.67
CA PHE A 42 14.36 4.74 -2.25
C PHE A 42 15.31 3.62 -1.82
N THR A 43 16.00 3.83 -0.70
CA THR A 43 16.89 2.83 -0.10
C THR A 43 16.34 2.42 1.24
N LEU A 44 16.18 1.12 1.45
CA LEU A 44 15.78 0.54 2.72
C LEU A 44 16.99 -0.10 3.41
N THR A 45 17.20 0.25 4.67
CA THR A 45 18.26 -0.34 5.50
C THR A 45 17.63 -1.05 6.69
N LYS A 46 18.07 -2.28 6.94
CA LYS A 46 17.69 -3.09 8.10
C LYS A 46 18.95 -3.60 8.79
N ASN A 47 18.91 -3.75 10.11
CA ASN A 47 20.02 -4.34 10.86
C ASN A 47 20.27 -5.80 10.49
N CYS A 48 19.20 -6.51 10.10
CA CYS A 48 19.25 -7.88 9.64
C CYS A 48 18.21 -8.09 8.53
N TRP A 49 18.60 -8.80 7.48
CA TRP A 49 17.74 -9.26 6.41
C TRP A 49 17.53 -10.76 6.60
N ASP A 50 16.35 -11.13 7.10
CA ASP A 50 15.94 -12.53 7.22
C ASP A 50 15.37 -13.04 5.89
N VAL A 51 15.29 -14.36 5.78
CA VAL A 51 14.79 -15.05 4.57
C VAL A 51 13.40 -14.55 4.20
N MET A 52 12.51 -14.36 5.18
CA MET A 52 11.15 -13.85 4.95
C MET A 52 11.13 -12.42 4.37
N SER A 53 12.08 -11.56 4.75
CA SER A 53 12.19 -10.21 4.15
C SER A 53 12.64 -10.30 2.70
N LEU A 54 13.60 -11.18 2.40
CA LEU A 54 14.13 -11.35 1.05
C LEU A 54 13.09 -11.97 0.10
N GLU A 55 12.41 -13.04 0.52
CA GLU A 55 11.33 -13.67 -0.24
C GLU A 55 10.19 -12.68 -0.55
N ARG A 56 9.87 -11.79 0.40
CA ARG A 56 8.84 -10.77 0.19
C ARG A 56 9.26 -9.70 -0.82
N ILE A 57 10.54 -9.30 -0.81
CA ILE A 57 11.08 -8.39 -1.84
C ILE A 57 11.03 -9.07 -3.20
N GLU A 58 11.47 -10.33 -3.29
CA GLU A 58 11.45 -11.09 -4.54
C GLU A 58 10.02 -11.22 -5.10
N MET A 59 9.05 -11.53 -4.25
CA MET A 59 7.64 -11.60 -4.63
C MET A 59 7.10 -10.25 -5.14
N ALA A 60 7.50 -9.13 -4.52
CA ALA A 60 7.08 -7.80 -4.93
C ALA A 60 7.72 -7.35 -6.26
N CYS A 61 8.92 -7.83 -6.58
CA CYS A 61 9.63 -7.52 -7.82
C CYS A 61 9.22 -8.40 -9.01
N ASP A 62 8.53 -9.52 -8.76
CA ASP A 62 8.12 -10.47 -9.81
C ASP A 62 6.80 -10.04 -10.47
N ILE A 63 6.90 -9.47 -11.67
CA ILE A 63 5.76 -9.00 -12.47
C ILE A 63 4.81 -10.15 -12.83
N THR A 64 5.30 -11.38 -12.95
CA THR A 64 4.47 -12.54 -13.34
C THR A 64 3.46 -12.94 -12.26
N LYS A 65 3.68 -12.50 -11.01
CA LYS A 65 2.81 -12.77 -9.86
C LYS A 65 1.71 -11.71 -9.64
N GLN A 66 1.64 -10.69 -10.49
CA GLN A 66 0.56 -9.70 -10.45
C GLN A 66 -0.72 -10.25 -11.06
N ALA A 67 -1.35 -11.21 -10.39
CA ALA A 67 -2.69 -11.66 -10.74
C ALA A 67 -3.69 -10.58 -10.37
N GLU A 68 -4.43 -10.06 -11.36
CA GLU A 68 -5.56 -9.16 -11.15
C GLU A 68 -6.86 -9.90 -11.52
N LEU A 69 -7.66 -10.24 -10.51
CA LEU A 69 -8.98 -10.82 -10.68
C LEU A 69 -10.04 -9.78 -10.30
N ALA A 70 -10.90 -9.41 -11.24
CA ALA A 70 -12.08 -8.60 -10.93
C ALA A 70 -13.24 -9.52 -10.48
N ALA A 71 -13.89 -9.16 -9.39
CA ALA A 71 -15.07 -9.86 -8.88
C ALA A 71 -16.21 -8.87 -8.60
N VAL A 72 -17.43 -9.24 -8.94
CA VAL A 72 -18.63 -8.46 -8.63
C VAL A 72 -19.54 -9.29 -7.74
N VAL A 73 -19.79 -8.80 -6.54
CA VAL A 73 -20.69 -9.45 -5.57
C VAL A 73 -21.97 -8.65 -5.51
N MET A 74 -23.11 -9.29 -5.78
CA MET A 74 -24.41 -8.63 -5.90
C MET A 74 -25.44 -9.26 -4.98
N GLN A 75 -26.29 -8.41 -4.40
CA GLN A 75 -27.56 -8.76 -3.78
C GLN A 75 -28.63 -7.76 -4.24
N VAL A 76 -29.89 -8.01 -3.91
CA VAL A 76 -30.98 -7.08 -4.26
C VAL A 76 -30.67 -5.69 -3.69
N GLY A 77 -30.52 -4.70 -4.57
CA GLY A 77 -30.25 -3.31 -4.20
C GLY A 77 -28.83 -2.97 -3.77
N LEU A 78 -27.87 -3.91 -3.85
CA LEU A 78 -26.46 -3.64 -3.52
C LEU A 78 -25.51 -4.45 -4.40
N ALA A 79 -24.48 -3.78 -4.92
CA ALA A 79 -23.36 -4.44 -5.60
C ALA A 79 -22.02 -3.89 -5.12
N HIS A 80 -21.03 -4.77 -5.01
CA HIS A 80 -19.63 -4.42 -4.74
C HIS A 80 -18.77 -4.87 -5.91
N LEU A 81 -18.00 -3.94 -6.46
CA LEU A 81 -16.97 -4.23 -7.46
C LEU A 81 -15.63 -4.30 -6.75
N CYS A 82 -15.06 -5.50 -6.71
CA CYS A 82 -13.82 -5.84 -6.02
C CYS A 82 -12.72 -6.13 -7.04
N LEU A 83 -11.53 -5.61 -6.78
CA LEU A 83 -10.30 -5.98 -7.47
C LEU A 83 -9.45 -6.80 -6.50
N ILE A 84 -9.28 -8.07 -6.80
CA ILE A 84 -8.49 -9.02 -6.02
C ILE A 84 -7.12 -9.07 -6.67
N LYS A 85 -6.12 -8.53 -5.98
CA LYS A 85 -4.71 -8.65 -6.33
C LYS A 85 -4.06 -9.73 -5.45
N GLY A 86 -2.87 -10.20 -5.85
CA GLY A 86 -2.12 -11.20 -5.06
C GLY A 86 -1.72 -10.73 -3.66
N ASP A 87 -1.62 -9.42 -3.44
CA ASP A 87 -1.20 -8.77 -2.20
C ASP A 87 -2.35 -8.16 -1.40
N MET A 88 -3.44 -7.72 -2.06
CA MET A 88 -4.58 -7.10 -1.41
C MET A 88 -5.88 -7.22 -2.21
N THR A 89 -7.02 -7.10 -1.54
CA THR A 89 -8.33 -6.91 -2.20
C THR A 89 -8.81 -5.48 -1.99
N VAL A 90 -9.18 -4.81 -3.07
CA VAL A 90 -9.64 -3.41 -3.08
C VAL A 90 -11.08 -3.33 -3.58
N ILE A 91 -11.98 -2.77 -2.79
CA ILE A 91 -13.33 -2.43 -3.25
C ILE A 91 -13.24 -1.13 -4.04
N ARG A 92 -13.49 -1.19 -5.35
CA ARG A 92 -13.43 -0.03 -6.25
C ARG A 92 -14.73 0.74 -6.29
N ALA A 93 -15.86 0.05 -6.16
CA ALA A 93 -17.16 0.69 -6.15
C ALA A 93 -18.16 -0.05 -5.26
N LYS A 94 -19.02 0.72 -4.61
CA LYS A 94 -20.21 0.25 -3.91
C LYS A 94 -21.41 0.92 -4.57
N ILE A 95 -22.31 0.12 -5.11
CA ILE A 95 -23.52 0.61 -5.80
C ILE A 95 -24.71 0.21 -4.96
N GLU A 96 -25.48 1.19 -4.48
CA GLU A 96 -26.68 0.99 -3.69
C GLU A 96 -27.90 1.54 -4.44
N THR A 97 -28.94 0.72 -4.55
CA THR A 97 -30.22 1.08 -5.18
C THR A 97 -31.39 0.60 -4.34
N SER A 98 -32.38 1.47 -4.12
CA SER A 98 -33.61 1.08 -3.45
C SER A 98 -34.47 0.27 -4.41
N VAL A 99 -34.60 -1.03 -4.15
CA VAL A 99 -35.48 -1.91 -4.93
C VAL A 99 -36.84 -1.98 -4.23
N PRO A 100 -37.93 -1.52 -4.87
CA PRO A 100 -39.28 -1.61 -4.31
C PRO A 100 -39.63 -3.07 -4.05
N LYS A 101 -40.19 -3.37 -2.87
CA LYS A 101 -40.76 -4.69 -2.59
C LYS A 101 -42.00 -4.89 -3.46
N LYS A 102 -42.16 -6.10 -4.01
CA LYS A 102 -43.45 -6.55 -4.54
C LYS A 102 -44.41 -6.81 -3.39
#